data_AF-A0A2G9RMK7-F1
#
_entry.id   AF-A0A2G9RMK7-F1
#
_cell.length_a   1.000
_cell.length_b   1.000
_cell.length_c   1.000
_cell.angle_alpha   90.00
_cell.angle_beta   90.00
_cell.angle_gamma   90.00
#
_symmetry.space_group_name_H-M   'P 1'
#
loop_
_entity.id
_entity.type
_entity.pdbx_description
1 polymer ?
#
loop_
_entity_poly.entity_id
_entity_poly.type
_entity_poly.pdbx_seq_one_letter_code
_entity_poly.pdbx_strand_id
1 'polypeptide(L)'
;MMFLITGSSRSDMSLGRMGNRLVYIGKGPLKEYYCKLIKELQLQNIQICTPWLEAEDYPVLLGSADLGVCLHNSSSGLDLPMKVVDMFGCCLPVCAVNFKW
;
A
#
# COMPACT_ATOMS: atom_id res chain seq x y z
N MET A 1 -8.02 5.02 2.12
CA MET A 1 -6.59 4.73 2.37
C MET A 1 -6.21 3.48 1.58
N MET A 2 -5.07 3.46 0.90
CA MET A 2 -4.56 2.34 0.11
C MET A 2 -3.23 1.91 0.71
N PHE A 3 -2.98 0.62 0.80
CA PHE A 3 -1.74 0.01 1.30
C PHE A 3 -1.23 -0.91 0.20
N LEU A 4 0.07 -0.95 0.02
CA LEU A 4 0.71 -1.95 -0.82
C LEU A 4 1.39 -2.96 0.09
N ILE A 5 1.58 -4.18 -0.40
CA ILE A 5 2.26 -5.25 0.30
C ILE A 5 3.26 -5.84 -0.68
N THR A 6 4.52 -5.80 -0.28
CA THR A 6 5.65 -6.39 -1.00
C THR A 6 6.21 -7.52 -0.13
N GLY A 7 6.39 -8.71 -0.69
CA GLY A 7 7.14 -9.81 -0.12
C GLY A 7 8.62 -9.72 -0.53
N SER A 8 9.50 -10.32 0.26
CA SER A 8 10.90 -10.48 -0.16
C SER A 8 10.99 -11.46 -1.34
N SER A 9 11.72 -11.08 -2.38
CA SER A 9 12.07 -11.98 -3.48
C SER A 9 13.06 -13.05 -2.99
N ARG A 10 13.09 -14.23 -3.63
CA ARG A 10 14.10 -15.29 -3.32
C ARG A 10 15.55 -14.82 -3.44
N SER A 11 15.81 -13.75 -4.21
CA SER A 11 17.11 -13.10 -4.38
C SER A 11 17.52 -12.19 -3.20
N ASP A 12 16.60 -11.74 -2.35
CA ASP A 12 16.91 -10.91 -1.17
C ASP A 12 17.48 -11.72 0.01
N MET A 13 17.34 -13.05 -0.06
CA MET A 13 17.75 -13.98 0.99
C MET A 13 19.27 -14.05 1.19
N SER A 14 20.06 -13.63 0.18
CA SER A 14 21.53 -13.55 0.26
C SER A 14 22.06 -12.24 0.86
N LEU A 15 21.20 -11.22 1.06
CA LEU A 15 21.60 -9.90 1.59
C LEU A 15 21.18 -9.65 3.04
N GLY A 16 20.66 -10.66 3.75
CA GLY A 16 20.39 -10.59 5.19
C GLY A 16 19.25 -9.66 5.63
N ARG A 17 18.43 -9.13 4.71
CA ARG A 17 17.26 -8.30 5.05
C ARG A 17 15.99 -9.14 5.10
N MET A 18 15.58 -9.53 6.31
CA MET A 18 14.32 -10.22 6.57
C MET A 18 13.11 -9.28 6.34
N GLY A 19 12.19 -9.64 5.45
CA GLY A 19 10.74 -9.58 5.71
C GLY A 19 10.05 -8.23 5.84
N ASN A 20 10.52 -7.15 5.21
CA ASN A 20 9.85 -5.84 5.36
C ASN A 20 8.66 -5.68 4.41
N ARG A 21 7.44 -5.74 4.94
CA ARG A 21 6.21 -5.40 4.21
C ARG A 21 6.09 -3.88 4.08
N LEU A 22 6.20 -3.35 2.86
CA LEU A 22 6.17 -1.91 2.59
C LEU A 22 4.74 -1.36 2.46
N VAL A 23 4.30 -0.54 3.42
CA VAL A 23 3.00 0.15 3.35
C VAL A 23 3.20 1.58 2.83
N TYR A 24 2.49 1.93 1.76
CA TYR A 24 2.34 3.31 1.28
C TYR A 24 1.14 3.99 1.92
N ILE A 25 1.28 5.22 2.40
CA ILE A 25 0.15 6.08 2.80
C ILE A 25 0.24 7.40 2.04
N GLY A 26 -0.88 7.80 1.42
CA GLY A 26 -0.95 9.03 0.62
C GLY A 26 -0.70 10.31 1.43
N LYS A 27 -0.39 11.40 0.72
CA LYS A 27 -0.19 12.72 1.34
C LYS A 27 -1.51 13.31 1.84
N GLY A 28 -1.45 13.96 3.00
CA GLY A 28 -2.51 14.81 3.53
C GLY A 28 -2.00 15.64 4.71
N PRO A 29 -2.77 16.64 5.17
CA PRO A 29 -2.41 17.46 6.34
C PRO A 29 -2.23 16.65 7.63
N LEU A 30 -2.69 15.39 7.64
CA LEU A 30 -2.55 14.47 8.76
C LEU A 30 -1.31 13.56 8.66
N LYS A 31 -0.42 13.75 7.67
CA LYS A 31 0.76 12.90 7.48
C LYS A 31 1.63 12.83 8.74
N GLU A 32 2.02 13.99 9.30
CA GLU A 32 2.85 14.03 10.51
C GLU A 32 2.16 13.37 11.72
N TYR A 33 0.85 13.54 11.85
CA TYR A 33 0.05 12.92 12.90
C TYR A 33 0.13 11.39 12.83
N TYR A 34 -0.15 10.81 11.66
CA TYR A 34 -0.08 9.35 11.49
C TYR A 34 1.35 8.81 11.57
N CYS A 35 2.36 9.55 11.08
CA CYS A 35 3.76 9.15 11.23
C CYS A 35 4.18 9.00 12.70
N LYS A 36 3.63 9.81 13.61
CA LYS A 36 3.87 9.65 15.06
C LYS A 36 3.21 8.39 15.60
N LEU A 37 1.93 8.19 15.32
CA LEU A 37 1.19 6.98 15.74
C LEU A 37 1.87 5.71 15.24
N ILE A 38 2.33 5.70 13.99
CA ILE A 38 3.01 4.54 13.40
C ILE A 38 4.31 4.20 14.14
N LYS A 39 5.06 5.21 14.58
CA LYS A 39 6.28 4.98 15.37
C LYS A 39 5.97 4.34 16.72
N GLU A 40 4.80 4.61 17.29
CA GLU A 40 4.36 4.03 18.56
C GLU A 40 3.87 2.57 18.41
N LEU A 41 3.42 2.15 17.23
CA LEU A 41 2.90 0.80 16.97
C LEU A 41 3.96 -0.33 17.00
N GLN A 42 5.26 -0.02 17.08
CA GLN A 42 6.38 -0.98 17.21
C GLN A 42 6.28 -2.23 16.30
N LEU A 43 5.92 -2.03 15.03
CA LEU A 43 5.73 -3.13 14.08
C LEU A 43 7.07 -3.79 13.72
N GLN A 44 7.17 -5.11 13.89
CA GLN A 44 8.44 -5.86 13.70
C GLN A 44 8.75 -6.18 12.23
N ASN A 45 7.72 -6.41 11.41
CA ASN A 45 7.85 -6.88 10.02
C ASN A 45 7.25 -5.92 8.99
N ILE A 46 6.93 -4.69 9.41
CA ILE A 46 6.21 -3.72 8.59
C ILE A 46 7.02 -2.44 8.56
N GLN A 47 7.33 -1.99 7.35
CA GLN A 47 7.94 -0.71 7.11
C GLN A 47 6.91 0.20 6.44
N ILE A 48 6.60 1.33 7.07
CA ILE A 48 5.64 2.28 6.51
C ILE A 48 6.40 3.46 5.92
N CYS A 49 6.15 3.72 4.64
CA CYS A 49 6.79 4.79 3.89
C CYS A 49 5.72 5.74 3.32
N THR A 50 6.05 7.02 3.32
CA THR A 50 5.17 8.07 2.76
C THR A 50 5.94 8.93 1.75
N PRO A 51 6.52 8.30 0.70
CA PRO A 51 7.27 9.02 -0.30
C PRO A 51 6.37 10.00 -1.05
N TRP A 52 6.97 11.10 -1.48
CA TRP A 52 6.43 11.86 -2.58
C TRP A 52 6.73 11.08 -3.87
N LEU A 53 5.74 10.97 -4.74
CA LEU A 53 5.83 10.15 -5.94
C LEU A 53 5.33 10.99 -7.11
N GLU A 54 6.10 11.05 -8.18
CA GLU A 54 5.67 11.68 -9.42
C GLU A 54 4.59 10.82 -10.10
N ALA A 55 3.83 11.41 -11.02
CA ALA A 55 2.69 10.72 -11.63
C ALA A 55 3.11 9.46 -12.39
N GLU A 56 4.30 9.48 -12.99
CA GLU A 56 4.89 8.41 -13.77
C GLU A 56 5.38 7.24 -12.90
N ASP A 57 5.81 7.54 -11.67
CA ASP A 57 6.32 6.53 -10.73
C ASP A 57 5.18 5.76 -10.02
N TYR A 58 3.95 6.30 -10.04
CA TYR A 58 2.80 5.69 -9.39
C TYR A 58 2.42 4.32 -9.97
N PRO A 59 2.23 4.15 -11.29
CA PRO A 59 1.97 2.83 -11.88
C PRO A 59 3.11 1.83 -11.64
N VAL A 60 4.37 2.30 -11.66
CA VAL A 60 5.55 1.46 -11.41
C VAL A 60 5.51 0.92 -9.98
N LEU A 61 5.22 1.77 -9.00
CA LEU A 61 5.08 1.37 -7.60
C LEU A 61 3.94 0.35 -7.43
N LEU A 62 2.79 0.59 -8.05
CA LEU A 62 1.65 -0.34 -8.01
C LEU A 62 2.01 -1.71 -8.59
N GLY A 63 2.62 -1.75 -9.77
CA GLY A 63 3.02 -3.00 -10.44
C GLY A 63 4.16 -3.74 -9.75
N SER A 64 4.92 -3.06 -8.89
CA SER A 64 6.00 -3.68 -8.09
C SER A 64 5.50 -4.41 -6.84
N ALA A 65 4.24 -4.23 -6.45
CA ALA A 65 3.67 -4.85 -5.28
C ALA A 65 3.11 -6.25 -5.59
N ASP A 66 3.04 -7.10 -4.57
CA ASP A 66 2.43 -8.43 -4.69
C ASP A 66 0.94 -8.40 -4.36
N LEU A 67 0.52 -7.48 -3.48
CA LEU A 67 -0.88 -7.32 -3.08
C LEU A 67 -1.21 -5.86 -2.74
N GLY A 68 -2.29 -5.36 -3.32
CA GLY A 68 -2.92 -4.10 -2.92
C GLY A 68 -3.98 -4.32 -1.84
N VAL A 69 -4.04 -3.45 -0.84
CA VAL A 69 -5.12 -3.44 0.16
C VAL A 69 -5.82 -2.08 0.14
N CYS A 70 -7.12 -2.10 -0.11
CA CYS A 70 -7.95 -0.90 -0.10
C CYS A 70 -8.82 -0.88 1.16
N LEU A 71 -8.54 0.08 2.05
CA LEU A 71 -9.40 0.39 3.21
C LEU A 71 -10.42 1.49 2.87
N HIS A 72 -10.45 1.97 1.63
CA HIS A 72 -11.44 2.97 1.24
C HIS A 72 -12.79 2.30 0.99
N ASN A 73 -13.74 2.53 1.88
CA ASN A 73 -15.12 2.17 1.64
C ASN A 73 -15.75 3.26 0.77
N SER A 74 -16.19 2.94 -0.45
CA SER A 74 -17.00 3.88 -1.22
C SER A 74 -18.31 4.09 -0.47
N SER A 75 -18.70 5.34 -0.23
CA SER A 75 -19.93 5.69 0.49
C SER A 75 -21.19 5.11 -0.16
N SER A 76 -21.14 4.79 -1.46
CA SER A 76 -22.24 4.20 -2.24
C SER A 76 -22.23 2.66 -2.23
N GLY A 77 -21.09 2.02 -1.96
CA GLY A 77 -20.92 0.56 -2.08
C GLY A 77 -21.12 -0.02 -3.50
N LEU A 78 -21.39 0.83 -4.49
CA LEU A 78 -21.69 0.46 -5.87
C LEU A 78 -20.49 0.68 -6.79
N ASP A 79 -19.64 1.65 -6.47
CA ASP A 79 -18.49 2.02 -7.28
C ASP A 79 -17.20 1.42 -6.73
N LEU A 80 -16.38 0.89 -7.64
CA LEU A 80 -15.03 0.47 -7.32
C LEU A 80 -14.22 1.73 -6.92
N PRO A 81 -13.60 1.78 -5.72
CA PRO A 81 -12.80 2.93 -5.35
C PRO A 81 -11.73 3.19 -6.40
N MET A 82 -11.51 4.44 -6.79
CA MET A 82 -10.54 4.83 -7.83
C MET A 82 -9.15 4.19 -7.63
N LYS A 83 -8.74 4.01 -6.37
CA LYS A 83 -7.50 3.31 -6.02
C LYS A 83 -7.47 1.83 -6.42
N VAL A 84 -8.59 1.13 -6.33
CA VAL A 84 -8.69 -0.26 -6.77
C VAL A 84 -8.65 -0.33 -8.30
N VAL A 85 -9.25 0.65 -9.00
CA VAL A 85 -9.14 0.77 -10.45
C VAL A 85 -7.68 0.95 -10.87
N ASP A 86 -6.94 1.85 -10.22
CA ASP A 86 -5.51 2.07 -10.50
C ASP A 86 -4.70 0.78 -10.31
N MET A 87 -4.95 0.06 -9.21
CA MET A 87 -4.26 -1.20 -8.88
C MET A 87 -4.56 -2.30 -9.90
N PHE A 88 -5.83 -2.47 -10.32
CA PHE A 88 -6.19 -3.40 -11.39
C PHE A 88 -5.58 -3.01 -12.74
N GLY A 89 -5.48 -1.71 -13.04
CA GLY A 89 -4.79 -1.21 -14.23
C GLY A 89 -3.31 -1.61 -14.29
N CYS A 90 -2.69 -1.88 -13.14
CA CYS A 90 -1.30 -2.32 -13.02
C CYS A 90 -1.16 -3.84 -12.80
N CYS A 91 -2.22 -4.62 -13.04
CA CYS A 91 -2.26 -6.07 -12.80
C CYS A 91 -1.99 -6.48 -11.34
N LEU A 92 -2.18 -5.58 -10.38
CA LEU A 92 -2.00 -5.85 -8.95
C LEU A 92 -3.29 -6.48 -8.38
N PRO A 93 -3.25 -7.68 -7.79
CA PRO A 93 -4.41 -8.22 -7.08
C PRO A 93 -4.75 -7.33 -5.87
N VAL A 94 -6.04 -7.17 -5.56
CA VAL A 94 -6.50 -6.25 -4.51
C VAL A 94 -7.42 -6.93 -3.51
N CYS A 95 -7.14 -6.76 -2.22
CA CYS A 95 -8.08 -7.01 -1.13
C CYS A 95 -8.75 -5.71 -0.70
N ALA A 96 -10.05 -5.57 -0.93
CA ALA A 96 -10.83 -4.43 -0.45
C ALA A 96 -11.64 -4.82 0.79
N VAL A 97 -11.60 -3.97 1.83
CA VAL A 97 -12.38 -4.21 3.05
C VAL A 97 -13.85 -3.92 2.79
N ASN A 98 -14.70 -4.90 3.11
CA ASN A 98 -16.17 -4.79 3.06
C ASN A 98 -16.74 -4.40 1.68
N PHE A 99 -16.01 -4.69 0.60
CA PHE A 99 -16.51 -4.54 -0.76
C PHE A 99 -17.43 -5.71 -1.09
N LYS A 100 -18.68 -5.42 -1.47
CA LYS A 100 -19.65 -6.42 -1.89
C LYS A 100 -19.61 -6.53 -3.41
N TRP A 101 -19.36 -7.74 -3.90
CA TRP A 101 -19.38 -8.09 -5.31
C TRP A 101 -20.81 -8.31 -5.80
#